data_AF-A0A7C6R9K6-F1
#
_entry.id   AF-A0A7C6R9K6-F1
#
_cell.length_a   1.000
_cell.length_b   1.000
_cell.length_c   1.000
_cell.angle_alpha   90.00
_cell.angle_beta   90.00
_cell.angle_gamma   90.00
#
_symmetry.space_group_name_H-M   'P 1'
#
loop_
_entity.id
_entity.type
_entity.pdbx_description
1 polymer ?
#
loop_
_entity_poly.entity_id
_entity_poly.type
_entity_poly.pdbx_seq_one_letter_code
_entity_poly.pdbx_strand_id
1 'polypeptide(L)' 'MDALPELDELLSSVHVVSLPLSVRFRGVMHREAALFCGPHGWTEFSPFLEYDDDESAAWLAAAIEFGWSTPL' A
#
# COMPACT_ATOMS: atom_id res chain seq x y z
N MET A 1 -17.20 5.63 -9.99
CA MET A 1 -16.00 4.86 -9.61
C MET A 1 -14.96 5.26 -10.60
N ASP A 2 -13.92 5.94 -10.13
CA ASP A 2 -12.75 6.22 -10.95
C ASP A 2 -12.14 4.88 -11.40
N ALA A 3 -11.58 4.85 -12.60
CA ALA A 3 -11.00 3.62 -13.14
C ALA A 3 -9.79 3.22 -12.31
N LEU A 4 -9.63 1.91 -12.08
CA LEU A 4 -8.40 1.39 -11.46
C LEU A 4 -7.20 1.66 -12.38
N PRO A 5 -6.01 1.92 -11.83
CA PRO A 5 -4.79 1.97 -12.61
C PRO A 5 -4.50 0.63 -13.28
N GLU A 6 -3.84 0.68 -14.43
CA GLU A 6 -3.30 -0.52 -15.07
C GLU A 6 -2.22 -1.14 -14.17
N LEU A 7 -2.11 -2.46 -14.18
CA LEU A 7 -1.15 -3.17 -13.33
C LEU A 7 0.30 -2.72 -13.61
N ASP A 8 0.66 -2.54 -14.88
CA ASP A 8 2.00 -2.10 -15.28
C ASP A 8 2.32 -0.69 -14.77
N GLU A 9 1.34 0.21 -14.71
CA GLU A 9 1.50 1.55 -14.13
C GLU A 9 1.85 1.44 -12.64
N LEU A 10 1.07 0.65 -11.89
CA LEU A 10 1.27 0.46 -10.46
C LEU A 10 2.62 -0.18 -10.16
N LEU A 11 2.99 -1.24 -10.90
CA LEU A 11 4.27 -1.93 -10.76
C LEU A 11 5.45 -1.05 -11.15
N SER A 12 5.30 -0.14 -12.12
CA SER A 12 6.39 0.76 -12.53
C SER A 12 6.76 1.80 -11.47
N SER A 13 5.86 2.08 -10.53
CA SER A 13 6.03 3.06 -9.45
C SER A 13 6.24 2.46 -8.07
N VAL A 14 6.21 1.12 -7.94
CA VAL A 14 6.26 0.47 -6.64
C VAL A 14 7.65 0.56 -6.00
N HIS A 15 7.67 1.01 -4.75
CA HIS A 15 8.86 0.99 -3.91
C HIS A 15 8.57 0.24 -2.62
N VAL A 16 9.27 -0.89 -2.41
CA VAL A 16 9.17 -1.66 -1.17
C VAL A 16 10.18 -1.14 -0.17
N VAL A 17 9.71 -0.83 1.04
CA VAL A 17 10.52 -0.33 2.15
C VAL A 17 10.38 -1.22 3.37
N SER A 18 11.43 -1.27 4.20
CA SER A 18 11.45 -1.94 5.50
C SER A 18 12.04 -1.00 6.54
N LEU A 19 11.26 -0.63 7.55
CA LEU A 19 11.63 0.32 8.59
C LEU A 19 11.80 -0.39 9.93
N PRO A 20 12.94 -0.22 10.63
CA PRO A 20 13.12 -0.83 11.94
C PRO A 20 12.22 -0.16 12.99
N LEU A 21 11.63 -0.95 13.88
CA LEU A 21 10.84 -0.49 15.02
C LEU A 21 11.72 -0.46 16.29
N SER A 22 11.56 0.59 17.11
CA SER A 22 12.27 0.71 18.39
C SER A 22 11.84 -0.34 19.42
N VAL A 23 10.63 -0.87 19.29
CA VAL A 23 10.05 -1.90 20.15
C VAL A 23 9.30 -2.93 19.31
N ARG A 24 9.16 -4.15 19.83
CA ARG A 24 8.36 -5.18 19.16
C ARG A 24 6.89 -4.78 19.16
N PHE A 25 6.26 -4.80 18.00
CA PHE A 25 4.84 -4.48 17.83
C PHE A 25 4.18 -5.57 16.98
N ARG A 26 3.07 -6.15 17.46
CA ARG A 26 2.38 -7.28 16.80
C ARG A 26 3.33 -8.38 16.31
N GLY A 27 4.28 -8.77 17.17
CA GLY A 27 5.25 -9.82 16.84
C GLY A 27 6.44 -9.39 15.97
N VAL A 28 6.36 -8.26 15.25
CA VAL A 28 7.40 -7.81 14.32
C VAL A 28 8.36 -6.77 14.93
N MET A 29 9.57 -6.70 14.37
CA MET A 29 10.59 -5.66 14.65
C MET A 29 10.83 -4.75 13.45
N HIS A 30 10.24 -5.07 12.31
CA HIS A 30 10.33 -4.30 11.08
C HIS A 30 8.93 -4.04 10.57
N ARG A 31 8.71 -2.83 10.07
CA ARG A 31 7.50 -2.45 9.36
C ARG A 31 7.79 -2.41 7.88
N GLU A 32 7.18 -3.33 7.15
CA GLU A 32 7.27 -3.42 5.70
C GLU A 32 6.07 -2.73 5.05
N ALA A 33 6.30 -2.05 3.93
CA ALA A 33 5.28 -1.38 3.14
C ALA A 33 5.71 -1.31 1.67
N ALA A 34 4.73 -1.36 0.76
CA ALA A 34 4.89 -0.97 -0.62
C ALA A 34 4.31 0.44 -0.81
N LEU A 35 5.07 1.32 -1.45
CA LEU A 35 4.65 2.68 -1.78
C LEU A 35 4.39 2.78 -3.28
N PHE A 36 3.30 3.42 -3.66
CA PHE A 36 2.98 3.71 -5.07
C PHE A 36 2.86 5.22 -5.28
N CYS A 37 3.18 5.68 -6.49
CA CYS A 37 3.02 7.08 -6.86
C CYS A 37 1.82 7.22 -7.80
N GLY A 38 0.68 7.67 -7.27
CA GLY A 38 -0.51 7.98 -8.07
C GLY A 38 -0.57 9.46 -8.48
N PRO A 39 -1.49 9.83 -9.39
CA PRO A 39 -1.68 11.21 -9.82
C PRO A 39 -2.01 12.19 -8.68
N HIS A 40 -2.58 11.70 -7.57
CA HIS A 40 -2.92 12.51 -6.39
C HIS A 40 -1.90 12.43 -5.26
N GLY A 41 -0.80 11.69 -5.45
CA GLY A 41 0.31 11.63 -4.51
C GLY A 41 0.77 10.22 -4.19
N TRP A 42 1.68 10.14 -3.22
CA TRP A 42 2.22 8.88 -2.71
C TRP A 42 1.22 8.17 -1.83
N THR A 43 1.12 6.86 -1.99
CA THR A 43 0.20 5.98 -1.26
C THR A 43 0.93 4.81 -0.65
N GLU A 44 0.35 4.22 0.39
CA GLU A 44 0.96 3.13 1.14
C GLU A 44 0.05 1.90 1.16
N PHE A 45 0.58 0.76 0.73
CA PHE A 45 0.03 -0.56 0.98
C PHE A 45 0.91 -1.30 1.98
N SER A 46 0.35 -1.57 3.15
CA SER A 46 1.12 -2.07 4.27
C SER A 46 0.30 -3.00 5.18
N PRO A 47 -0.35 -4.06 4.68
CA PRO A 47 -0.99 -5.05 5.56
C PRO A 47 0.05 -5.69 6.50
N PHE A 48 -0.41 -6.28 7.60
CA PHE A 48 0.47 -7.14 8.42
C PHE A 48 0.66 -8.49 7.73
N LEU A 49 1.83 -9.12 7.93
CA LEU A 49 2.19 -10.39 7.29
C LEU A 49 1.28 -11.58 7.66
N GLU A 50 0.48 -11.43 8.71
CA GLU A 50 -0.51 -12.44 9.14
C GLU A 50 -1.84 -12.36 8.36
N TYR A 51 -2.05 -11.30 7.58
CA TYR A 51 -3.24 -11.16 6.73
C TYR A 51 -3.06 -11.94 5.43
N ASP A 52 -4.09 -12.68 5.05
CA ASP A 52 -4.14 -13.36 3.76
C ASP A 52 -4.47 -12.38 2.62
N ASP A 53 -4.60 -12.91 1.42
CA ASP A 53 -4.86 -12.12 0.22
C ASP A 53 -6.23 -11.41 0.29
N ASP A 54 -7.26 -12.08 0.84
CA ASP A 54 -8.62 -11.55 0.93
C ASP A 54 -8.67 -10.37 1.91
N GLU A 55 -8.04 -10.50 3.09
CA GLU A 55 -7.95 -9.41 4.06
C GLU A 55 -7.06 -8.27 3.55
N SER A 56 -5.96 -8.60 2.87
CA SER A 56 -5.03 -7.61 2.31
C SER A 56 -5.62 -6.85 1.12
N ALA A 57 -6.57 -7.44 0.37
CA ALA A 57 -7.18 -6.79 -0.78
C ALA A 57 -7.88 -5.46 -0.42
N ALA A 58 -8.52 -5.38 0.75
CA ALA A 58 -9.13 -4.15 1.24
C ALA A 58 -8.10 -3.03 1.49
N TRP A 59 -6.90 -3.39 1.96
CA TRP A 59 -5.80 -2.45 2.15
C TRP A 59 -5.25 -1.94 0.82
N LEU A 60 -5.13 -2.83 -0.17
CA LEU A 60 -4.67 -2.44 -1.51
C LEU A 60 -5.69 -1.51 -2.18
N ALA A 61 -6.98 -1.82 -2.06
CA ALA A 61 -8.05 -0.98 -2.59
C ALA A 61 -8.01 0.44 -2.00
N ALA A 62 -7.83 0.56 -0.67
CA ALA A 62 -7.70 1.87 -0.02
C ALA A 62 -6.45 2.65 -0.47
N ALA A 63 -5.33 1.97 -0.66
CA ALA A 63 -4.11 2.59 -1.17
C ALA A 63 -4.31 3.14 -2.60
N ILE A 64 -4.93 2.36 -3.48
CA ILE A 64 -5.27 2.78 -4.86
C ILE A 64 -6.28 3.92 -4.83
N GLU A 65 -7.32 3.82 -4.00
CA GLU A 65 -8.35 4.85 -3.88
C GLU A 65 -7.72 6.20 -3.54
N PHE A 66 -6.82 6.26 -2.55
CA PHE A 66 -6.14 7.49 -2.17
C PHE A 66 -5.31 8.10 -3.32
N GLY A 67 -4.66 7.25 -4.14
CA GLY A 67 -3.70 7.71 -5.15
C GLY A 67 -4.35 8.12 -6.47
N TRP A 68 -5.49 7.50 -6.81
CA TRP A 68 -6.13 7.60 -8.13
C TRP A 68 -7.56 8.13 -8.10
N SER A 69 -8.22 8.19 -6.94
CA SER A 69 -9.57 8.75 -6.87
C SER A 69 -9.52 10.27 -6.76
N THR A 70 -10.47 10.93 -7.42
CA THR A 70 -10.63 12.38 -7.39
C THR A 70 -10.82 12.85 -5.94
N PRO A 71 -9.96 13.73 -5.39
CA PRO A 71 -10.16 14.31 -4.07
C PRO A 71 -11.47 15.11 -4.01
N LEU A 72 -12.23 14.97 -2.91
CA LEU A 72 -13.43 15.76 -2.65
C LEU A 72 -13.14 17.27 -2.52
#